data_AF-A0A8C3HP29-F1
#
_entry.id   AF-A0A8C3HP29-F1
#
_cell.length_a   1.000
_cell.length_b   1.000
_cell.length_c   1.000
_cell.angle_alpha   90.00
_cell.angle_beta   90.00
_cell.angle_gamma   90.00
#
_symmetry.space_group_name_H-M   'P 1'
#
loop_
_entity.id
_entity.type
_entity.pdbx_description
1 polymer ?
#
loop_
_entity_poly.entity_id
_entity_poly.type
_entity_poly.pdbx_seq_one_letter_code
_entity_poly.pdbx_strand_id
1 'polypeptide(L)'
;MRGGRRVGGAGPRWRRSARVTMAAAVTAGGGPGPGAAAGLAALSVSRRKDGGPTGKFWESPETVSQLDAVRVWLGKHYKKYVQADAPTNKTLAGLVVQLLQFQEDAFGKHVTNPAFTKLPAKCFMDFKAGGTLCHILGAAYKYKNEQGWRRFDLQNPSRMDRNVEMFMNIEKTLVQNNCLSRPTIYLIPDIELKLANKLKDIVKRHQGTVTDEKAKATHHIYPNPTSLDDDEWLRPVMKKDKQVLVHWGFYPDSYDTWIHATDIEAEIEDAPIPEKPWKVHAKWILDTDIFNEWMNEEDYEVDENKKPVSFRQRISMKNEEPVRSPERRDRKAAASTRKRKHSPSPPPTPVESRKKTGKKGQISLTVRLRICPY
;
A
#
# COMPACT_ATOMS: atom_id res chain seq x y z
N MET A 1 -7.22 43.57 47.33
CA MET A 1 -6.35 43.96 46.19
C MET A 1 -5.25 42.93 46.04
N ARG A 2 -5.12 42.34 44.84
CA ARG A 2 -4.22 41.22 44.52
C ARG A 2 -2.85 41.75 44.07
N GLY A 3 -1.78 41.15 44.56
CA GLY A 3 -0.43 41.23 43.99
C GLY A 3 0.14 39.82 43.85
N GLY A 4 0.03 39.24 42.66
CA GLY A 4 0.38 37.85 42.39
C GLY A 4 1.87 37.65 42.09
N ARG A 5 2.47 36.62 42.70
CA ARG A 5 3.73 36.03 42.24
C ARG A 5 3.42 34.94 41.21
N ARG A 6 3.94 35.10 39.99
CA ARG A 6 3.98 34.03 38.97
C ARG A 6 5.17 33.12 39.26
N VAL A 7 4.91 31.83 39.42
CA VAL A 7 5.93 30.77 39.40
C VAL A 7 5.99 30.27 37.96
N GLY A 8 7.12 30.48 37.29
CA GLY A 8 7.39 29.95 35.96
C GLY A 8 7.84 28.50 36.06
N GLY A 9 7.05 27.58 35.51
CA GLY A 9 7.42 26.18 35.33
C GLY A 9 8.42 26.04 34.18
N ALA A 10 9.59 25.49 34.49
CA ALA A 10 10.60 25.12 33.50
C ALA A 10 10.13 23.87 32.72
N GLY A 11 10.04 23.98 31.39
CA GLY A 11 9.81 22.86 30.50
C GLY A 11 11.01 21.90 30.42
N PRO A 12 10.81 20.65 30.01
CA PRO A 12 11.85 19.63 30.01
C PRO A 12 12.95 19.92 28.97
N ARG A 13 14.19 19.90 29.46
CA ARG A 13 15.44 20.15 28.74
C ARG A 13 15.92 18.85 28.10
N TRP A 14 15.80 18.71 26.78
CA TRP A 14 16.32 17.56 26.04
C TRP A 14 17.86 17.56 26.08
N ARG A 15 18.44 16.48 26.64
CA ARG A 15 19.88 16.26 26.68
C ARG A 15 20.38 15.80 25.32
N ARG A 16 21.41 16.49 24.81
CA ARG A 16 22.20 16.09 23.64
C ARG A 16 23.15 14.94 23.99
N SER A 17 23.11 13.87 23.23
CA SER A 17 24.17 12.84 23.08
C SER A 17 23.74 11.97 21.88
N ALA A 18 24.54 11.53 20.91
CA ALA A 18 25.97 11.52 20.71
C ALA A 18 26.25 11.52 19.19
N ARG A 19 27.48 11.90 18.80
CA ARG A 19 28.03 11.73 17.45
C ARG A 19 28.06 10.25 17.07
N VAL A 20 27.63 9.92 15.85
CA VAL A 20 27.95 8.65 15.20
C VAL A 20 28.82 8.93 13.98
N THR A 21 30.04 8.39 14.02
CA THR A 21 31.02 8.32 12.93
C THR A 21 30.57 7.29 11.90
N MET A 22 30.36 7.72 10.65
CA MET A 22 30.18 6.85 9.49
C MET A 22 31.54 6.25 9.10
N ALA A 23 31.67 4.92 9.18
CA ALA A 23 32.79 4.19 8.59
C ALA A 23 32.33 3.60 7.25
N ALA A 24 32.95 4.06 6.16
CA ALA A 24 32.76 3.54 4.81
C ALA A 24 33.49 2.20 4.67
N ALA A 25 32.75 1.13 4.37
CA ALA A 25 33.32 -0.15 3.95
C ALA A 25 33.36 -0.20 2.42
N VAL A 26 34.58 -0.19 1.88
CA VAL A 26 34.90 -0.39 0.47
C VAL A 26 35.00 -1.90 0.24
N THR A 27 34.18 -2.47 -0.65
CA THR A 27 34.36 -3.85 -1.13
C THR A 27 34.64 -3.83 -2.63
N ALA A 28 35.81 -4.37 -2.96
CA ALA A 28 36.41 -4.46 -4.29
C ALA A 28 35.63 -5.39 -5.24
N GLY A 29 35.70 -5.06 -6.54
CA GLY A 29 35.08 -5.81 -7.62
C GLY A 29 35.87 -7.05 -8.07
N GLY A 30 35.12 -8.04 -8.55
CA GLY A 30 35.61 -9.16 -9.37
C GLY A 30 34.67 -9.32 -10.57
N GLY A 31 35.23 -9.33 -11.78
CA GLY A 31 34.49 -9.37 -13.05
C GLY A 31 33.93 -10.74 -13.44
N PRO A 32 33.01 -10.82 -14.42
CA PRO A 32 32.40 -12.08 -14.84
C PRO A 32 33.10 -12.70 -16.06
N GLY A 33 33.28 -14.03 -16.03
CA GLY A 33 33.56 -14.86 -17.20
C GLY A 33 32.26 -15.45 -17.78
N PRO A 34 32.16 -15.71 -19.10
CA PRO A 34 30.91 -16.09 -19.74
C PRO A 34 30.70 -17.61 -19.72
N GLY A 35 29.50 -18.06 -19.36
CA GLY A 35 29.07 -19.45 -19.45
C GLY A 35 27.56 -19.53 -19.51
N ALA A 36 27.03 -19.89 -20.68
CA ALA A 36 25.61 -19.95 -20.98
C ALA A 36 24.91 -21.13 -20.27
N ALA A 37 23.79 -20.84 -19.62
CA ALA A 37 22.69 -21.77 -19.42
C ALA A 37 21.40 -20.94 -19.27
N ALA A 38 20.50 -21.05 -20.25
CA ALA A 38 19.18 -20.44 -20.22
C ALA A 38 18.32 -21.19 -19.19
N GLY A 39 18.30 -20.70 -17.96
CA GLY A 39 17.30 -21.01 -16.95
C GLY A 39 16.21 -19.94 -16.96
N LEU A 40 14.95 -20.35 -16.85
CA LEU A 40 13.81 -19.46 -16.59
C LEU A 40 14.19 -18.51 -15.45
N ALA A 41 14.17 -17.20 -15.74
CA ALA A 41 14.50 -16.18 -14.76
C ALA A 41 13.56 -16.31 -13.57
N ALA A 42 14.08 -16.77 -12.43
CA ALA A 42 13.44 -16.55 -11.16
C ALA A 42 13.21 -15.04 -11.05
N LEU A 43 11.96 -14.63 -10.89
CA LEU A 43 11.60 -13.25 -10.61
C LEU A 43 12.30 -12.85 -9.31
N SER A 44 13.49 -12.24 -9.40
CA SER A 44 14.18 -11.70 -8.22
C SER A 44 13.54 -10.36 -7.85
N VAL A 45 12.21 -10.36 -7.66
CA VAL A 45 11.48 -9.23 -7.11
C VAL A 45 11.77 -9.24 -5.61
N SER A 46 12.38 -8.16 -5.12
CA SER A 46 12.77 -8.05 -3.72
C SER A 46 12.24 -6.76 -3.12
N ARG A 47 11.73 -6.87 -1.90
CA ARG A 47 11.29 -5.71 -1.12
C ARG A 47 12.49 -4.81 -0.80
N ARG A 48 12.20 -3.51 -0.68
CA ARG A 48 13.18 -2.52 -0.23
C ARG A 48 13.62 -2.78 1.21
N LYS A 49 14.86 -2.41 1.52
CA LYS A 49 15.44 -2.54 2.87
C LYS A 49 14.91 -1.47 3.85
N ASP A 50 14.55 -0.31 3.32
CA ASP A 50 14.09 0.86 4.05
C ASP A 50 12.96 1.58 3.29
N GLY A 51 12.31 2.52 3.99
CA GLY A 51 11.24 3.35 3.46
C GLY A 51 11.72 4.65 2.80
N GLY A 52 12.99 4.75 2.38
CA GLY A 52 13.56 5.96 1.80
C GLY A 52 12.96 6.33 0.42
N PRO A 53 13.41 7.40 -0.24
CA PRO A 53 12.94 7.76 -1.58
C PRO A 53 13.44 6.79 -2.66
N THR A 54 12.60 6.53 -3.67
CA THR A 54 13.08 5.92 -4.93
C THR A 54 13.64 7.02 -5.84
N GLY A 55 14.93 7.33 -5.74
CA GLY A 55 15.57 8.41 -6.50
C GLY A 55 15.33 8.33 -8.01
N LYS A 56 15.51 7.14 -8.61
CA LYS A 56 15.28 6.91 -10.05
C LYS A 56 13.87 7.30 -10.52
N PHE A 57 12.85 7.07 -9.68
CA PHE A 57 11.48 7.43 -9.99
C PHE A 57 11.29 8.95 -9.98
N TRP A 58 11.74 9.62 -8.91
CA TRP A 58 11.57 11.07 -8.75
C TRP A 58 12.40 11.89 -9.73
N GLU A 59 13.55 11.37 -10.15
CA GLU A 59 14.45 12.02 -11.11
C GLU A 59 14.08 11.75 -12.57
N SER A 60 13.14 10.84 -12.85
CA SER A 60 12.76 10.51 -14.21
C SER A 60 12.09 11.71 -14.91
N PRO A 61 12.37 11.96 -16.20
CA PRO A 61 11.75 13.05 -16.95
C PRO A 61 10.22 13.02 -16.91
N GLU A 62 9.64 11.83 -16.90
CA GLU A 62 8.20 11.58 -16.87
C GLU A 62 7.61 12.02 -15.53
N THR A 63 8.20 11.61 -14.41
CA THR A 63 7.77 12.06 -13.07
C THR A 63 7.96 13.57 -12.91
N VAL A 64 9.08 14.11 -13.37
CA VAL A 64 9.34 15.55 -13.36
C VAL A 64 8.28 16.29 -14.19
N SER A 65 7.85 15.77 -15.33
CA SER A 65 6.81 16.41 -16.15
C SER A 65 5.46 16.47 -15.42
N GLN A 66 5.10 15.45 -14.64
CA GLN A 66 3.84 15.40 -13.88
C GLN A 66 3.74 16.45 -12.77
N LEU A 67 4.88 16.96 -12.30
CA LEU A 67 4.93 18.05 -11.31
C LEU A 67 4.48 19.40 -11.86
N ASP A 68 4.17 19.53 -13.15
CA ASP A 68 3.73 20.80 -13.72
C ASP A 68 2.43 21.30 -13.08
N ALA A 69 1.44 20.41 -12.89
CA ALA A 69 0.18 20.74 -12.21
C ALA A 69 0.43 21.25 -10.78
N VAL A 70 1.35 20.62 -10.06
CA VAL A 70 1.76 20.99 -8.71
C VAL A 70 2.45 22.36 -8.71
N ARG A 71 3.41 22.58 -9.63
CA ARG A 71 4.14 23.84 -9.79
C ARG A 71 3.20 25.01 -10.06
N VAL A 72 2.28 24.84 -11.02
CA VAL A 72 1.29 25.86 -11.38
C VAL A 72 0.38 26.17 -10.19
N TRP A 73 -0.08 25.14 -9.47
CA TRP A 73 -0.92 25.32 -8.29
C TRP A 73 -0.18 26.08 -7.17
N LEU A 74 1.09 25.73 -6.90
CA LEU A 74 1.93 26.46 -5.93
C LEU A 74 2.12 27.92 -6.33
N GLY A 75 2.37 28.20 -7.62
CA GLY A 75 2.50 29.55 -8.15
C GLY A 75 1.24 30.41 -7.99
N LYS A 76 0.06 29.78 -7.91
CA LYS A 76 -1.23 30.45 -7.69
C LYS A 76 -1.55 30.60 -6.20
N HIS A 77 -1.50 29.53 -5.42
CA HIS A 77 -2.00 29.48 -4.05
C HIS A 77 -0.95 29.84 -2.99
N TYR A 78 0.33 29.63 -3.30
CA TYR A 78 1.47 29.95 -2.44
C TYR A 78 2.38 31.03 -3.05
N LYS A 79 1.86 31.83 -4.00
CA LYS A 79 2.61 32.86 -4.76
C LYS A 79 3.55 33.68 -3.88
N LYS A 80 3.06 34.21 -2.76
CA LYS A 80 3.83 35.08 -1.85
C LYS A 80 5.07 34.39 -1.26
N TYR A 81 5.07 33.06 -1.16
CA TYR A 81 6.15 32.26 -0.60
C TYR A 81 7.14 31.75 -1.66
N VAL A 82 6.68 31.59 -2.90
CA VAL A 82 7.48 31.01 -4.00
C VAL A 82 7.95 32.03 -5.03
N GLN A 83 7.34 33.21 -5.14
CA GLN A 83 7.62 34.15 -6.23
C GLN A 83 9.08 34.65 -6.30
N ALA A 84 9.74 34.78 -5.14
CA ALA A 84 11.13 35.27 -5.09
C ALA A 84 12.14 34.21 -5.58
N ASP A 85 11.74 32.93 -5.55
CA ASP A 85 12.55 31.78 -5.89
C ASP A 85 11.62 30.69 -6.44
N ALA A 86 11.10 30.96 -7.64
CA ALA A 86 10.03 30.16 -8.23
C ALA A 86 10.54 28.75 -8.55
N PRO A 87 9.88 27.70 -8.03
CA PRO A 87 10.36 26.34 -8.24
C PRO A 87 10.16 25.89 -9.68
N THR A 88 11.14 25.15 -10.19
CA THR A 88 11.01 24.31 -11.38
C THR A 88 10.53 22.92 -10.98
N ASN A 89 9.98 22.15 -11.91
CA ASN A 89 9.59 20.76 -11.65
C ASN A 89 10.77 19.92 -11.12
N LYS A 90 11.98 20.11 -11.65
CA LYS A 90 13.19 19.43 -11.19
C LYS A 90 13.52 19.76 -9.74
N THR A 91 13.40 21.03 -9.34
CA THR A 91 13.64 21.43 -7.94
C THR A 91 12.55 20.91 -7.00
N LEU A 92 11.30 20.79 -7.46
CA LEU A 92 10.23 20.18 -6.67
C LEU A 92 10.48 18.69 -6.45
N ALA A 93 10.85 17.94 -7.51
CA ALA A 93 11.23 16.54 -7.40
C ALA A 93 12.38 16.34 -6.41
N GLY A 94 13.44 17.16 -6.52
CA GLY A 94 14.57 17.12 -5.59
C GLY A 94 14.19 17.46 -4.15
N LEU A 95 13.20 18.34 -3.93
CA LEU A 95 12.67 18.60 -2.60
C LEU A 95 11.87 17.42 -2.05
N VAL A 96 11.07 16.75 -2.87
CA VAL A 96 10.35 15.53 -2.45
C VAL A 96 11.33 14.45 -2.01
N VAL A 97 12.39 14.21 -2.77
CA VAL A 97 13.46 13.26 -2.40
C VAL A 97 14.08 13.64 -1.06
N GLN A 98 14.41 14.92 -0.84
CA GLN A 98 14.96 15.39 0.44
C GLN A 98 13.99 15.19 1.61
N LEU A 99 12.69 15.46 1.41
CA LEU A 99 11.66 15.27 2.43
C LEU A 99 11.52 13.79 2.79
N LEU A 100 11.40 12.91 1.79
CA LEU A 100 11.30 11.47 1.99
C LEU A 100 12.56 10.91 2.68
N GLN A 101 13.75 11.35 2.27
CA GLN A 101 15.00 10.92 2.90
C GLN A 101 15.08 11.36 4.35
N PHE A 102 14.79 12.64 4.64
CA PHE A 102 14.76 13.13 6.01
C PHE A 102 13.75 12.38 6.86
N GLN A 103 12.56 12.10 6.31
CA GLN A 103 11.54 11.32 7.01
C GLN A 103 12.03 9.92 7.37
N GLU A 104 12.75 9.23 6.48
CA GLU A 104 13.32 7.92 6.81
C GLU A 104 14.46 8.03 7.83
N ASP A 105 15.39 8.98 7.67
CA ASP A 105 16.54 9.14 8.57
C ASP A 105 16.14 9.60 9.98
N ALA A 106 15.12 10.46 10.09
CA ALA A 106 14.68 11.07 11.34
C ALA A 106 13.56 10.30 12.03
N PHE A 107 12.72 9.60 11.28
CA PHE A 107 11.48 8.99 11.76
C PHE A 107 11.31 7.53 11.33
N GLY A 108 12.26 6.94 10.60
CA GLY A 108 12.19 5.57 10.12
C GLY A 108 12.21 4.52 11.22
N LYS A 109 11.92 3.27 10.84
CA LYS A 109 11.89 2.09 11.72
C LYS A 109 13.15 1.90 12.57
N HIS A 110 14.29 2.36 12.09
CA HIS A 110 15.59 2.22 12.75
C HIS A 110 15.85 3.30 13.81
N VAL A 111 14.98 4.33 13.89
CA VAL A 111 15.13 5.44 14.83
C VAL A 111 14.45 5.11 16.15
N THR A 112 15.21 5.21 17.24
CA THR A 112 14.67 5.06 18.59
C THR A 112 13.92 6.32 19.02
N ASN A 113 12.66 6.17 19.43
CA ASN A 113 11.78 7.26 19.90
C ASN A 113 11.68 8.43 18.91
N PRO A 114 11.16 8.20 17.70
CA PRO A 114 11.03 9.24 16.68
C PRO A 114 10.09 10.36 17.16
N ALA A 115 10.45 11.62 16.85
CA ALA A 115 9.70 12.80 17.29
C ALA A 115 8.38 13.03 16.53
N PHE A 116 8.15 12.26 15.47
CA PHE A 116 7.04 12.43 14.53
C PHE A 116 6.72 11.08 13.88
N THR A 117 5.44 10.81 13.62
CA THR A 117 5.00 9.63 12.85
C THR A 117 5.07 9.96 11.36
N LYS A 118 5.70 9.10 10.56
CA LYS A 118 5.88 9.32 9.11
C LYS A 118 4.54 9.60 8.44
N LEU A 119 4.55 10.56 7.52
CA LEU A 119 3.48 10.74 6.54
C LEU A 119 3.48 9.53 5.60
N PRO A 120 2.32 8.89 5.35
CA PRO A 120 2.22 7.78 4.41
C PRO A 120 2.78 8.14 3.03
N ALA A 121 3.57 7.25 2.41
CA ALA A 121 4.22 7.56 1.14
C ALA A 121 3.22 7.92 0.02
N LYS A 122 2.01 7.38 0.04
CA LYS A 122 0.91 7.77 -0.87
C LYS A 122 0.57 9.26 -0.83
N CYS A 123 0.82 9.96 0.29
CA CYS A 123 0.63 11.41 0.38
C CYS A 123 1.51 12.19 -0.60
N PHE A 124 2.69 11.64 -0.95
CA PHE A 124 3.60 12.25 -1.91
C PHE A 124 3.24 11.91 -3.36
N MET A 125 2.35 10.95 -3.60
CA MET A 125 2.04 10.43 -4.95
C MET A 125 0.79 11.08 -5.58
N ASP A 126 0.18 12.08 -4.94
CA ASP A 126 -0.98 12.80 -5.46
C ASP A 126 -0.56 14.06 -6.24
N PHE A 127 -0.25 13.88 -7.52
CA PHE A 127 0.21 14.94 -8.45
C PHE A 127 -0.90 15.88 -8.93
N LYS A 128 -2.16 15.68 -8.52
CA LYS A 128 -3.29 16.50 -8.96
C LYS A 128 -3.15 17.93 -8.44
N ALA A 129 -3.70 18.89 -9.18
CA ALA A 129 -3.79 20.27 -8.71
C ALA A 129 -4.63 20.34 -7.43
N GLY A 130 -4.06 20.84 -6.34
CA GLY A 130 -4.69 20.83 -5.01
C GLY A 130 -4.68 19.48 -4.30
N GLY A 131 -3.96 18.50 -4.84
CA GLY A 131 -3.73 17.20 -4.21
C GLY A 131 -2.80 17.28 -3.00
N THR A 132 -2.62 16.16 -2.31
CA THR A 132 -1.83 16.09 -1.08
C THR A 132 -0.39 16.60 -1.28
N LEU A 133 0.25 16.28 -2.40
CA LEU A 133 1.62 16.75 -2.70
C LEU A 133 1.71 18.28 -2.81
N CYS A 134 0.67 18.93 -3.35
CA CYS A 134 0.57 20.39 -3.42
C CYS A 134 0.60 21.01 -2.02
N HIS A 135 -0.13 20.43 -1.07
CA HIS A 135 -0.19 20.90 0.31
C HIS A 135 1.11 20.61 1.08
N ILE A 136 1.77 19.47 0.84
CA ILE A 136 3.11 19.17 1.39
C ILE A 136 4.11 20.24 0.99
N LEU A 137 4.27 20.45 -0.33
CA LEU A 137 5.26 21.38 -0.85
C LEU A 137 4.90 22.83 -0.49
N GLY A 138 3.62 23.19 -0.56
CA GLY A 138 3.15 24.53 -0.17
C GLY A 138 3.47 24.86 1.29
N ALA A 139 3.19 23.93 2.20
CA ALA A 139 3.54 24.08 3.62
C ALA A 139 5.06 24.18 3.83
N ALA A 140 5.85 23.37 3.14
CA ALA A 140 7.31 23.43 3.21
C ALA A 140 7.86 24.79 2.72
N TYR A 141 7.37 25.32 1.59
CA TYR A 141 7.79 26.64 1.09
C TYR A 141 7.34 27.78 1.99
N LYS A 142 6.12 27.71 2.53
CA LYS A 142 5.64 28.66 3.54
C LYS A 142 6.57 28.69 4.75
N TYR A 143 6.90 27.52 5.30
CA TYR A 143 7.78 27.41 6.45
C TYR A 143 9.21 27.90 6.14
N LYS A 144 9.79 27.51 4.98
CA LYS A 144 11.09 28.03 4.49
C LYS A 144 11.12 29.56 4.51
N ASN A 145 10.06 30.19 4.00
CA ASN A 145 9.95 31.65 3.94
C ASN A 145 9.84 32.28 5.34
N GLU A 146 9.00 31.72 6.22
CA GLU A 146 8.83 32.19 7.61
C GLU A 146 10.12 32.06 8.44
N GLN A 147 10.95 31.05 8.16
CA GLN A 147 12.25 30.86 8.80
C GLN A 147 13.40 31.64 8.14
N GLY A 148 13.14 32.39 7.05
CA GLY A 148 14.15 33.16 6.33
C GLY A 148 15.23 32.30 5.66
N TRP A 149 14.91 31.05 5.28
CA TRP A 149 15.87 30.15 4.67
C TRP A 149 16.12 30.47 3.21
N ARG A 150 17.40 30.60 2.82
CA ARG A 150 17.80 30.75 1.41
C ARG A 150 17.46 29.50 0.58
N ARG A 151 17.77 28.32 1.12
CA ARG A 151 17.51 27.02 0.51
C ARG A 151 17.06 25.99 1.56
N PHE A 152 16.37 24.95 1.08
CA PHE A 152 16.18 23.73 1.85
C PHE A 152 17.53 23.06 2.08
N ASP A 153 17.73 22.55 3.29
CA ASP A 153 18.96 21.90 3.71
C ASP A 153 18.61 20.88 4.80
N LEU A 154 17.96 19.79 4.39
CA LEU A 154 17.40 18.80 5.31
C LEU A 154 18.47 17.86 5.89
N GLN A 155 19.62 17.76 5.23
CA GLN A 155 20.74 16.93 5.68
C GLN A 155 21.58 17.59 6.78
N ASN A 156 21.43 18.91 6.97
CA ASN A 156 22.22 19.64 7.94
C ASN A 156 21.74 19.37 9.38
N PRO A 157 22.55 18.70 10.23
CA PRO A 157 22.12 18.32 11.58
C PRO A 157 21.81 19.52 12.48
N SER A 158 22.39 20.70 12.20
CA SER A 158 22.09 21.93 12.95
C SER A 158 20.65 22.43 12.76
N ARG A 159 19.98 21.97 11.70
CA ARG A 159 18.58 22.30 11.40
C ARG A 159 17.58 21.23 11.82
N MET A 160 18.03 20.17 12.50
CA MET A 160 17.19 19.02 12.84
C MET A 160 15.85 19.42 13.48
N ASP A 161 15.88 20.14 14.61
CA ASP A 161 14.67 20.56 15.32
C ASP A 161 13.73 21.40 14.44
N ARG A 162 14.29 22.26 13.59
CA ARG A 162 13.51 23.09 12.66
C ARG A 162 12.93 22.30 11.50
N ASN A 163 13.63 21.27 11.03
CA ASN A 163 13.12 20.36 10.00
C ASN A 163 11.98 19.50 10.58
N VAL A 164 12.10 19.02 11.83
CA VAL A 164 11.00 18.33 12.53
C VAL A 164 9.78 19.26 12.66
N GLU A 165 9.98 20.52 13.08
CA GLU A 165 8.90 21.51 13.16
C GLU A 165 8.25 21.78 11.78
N MET A 166 9.02 21.74 10.69
CA MET A 166 8.47 21.82 9.32
C MET A 166 7.50 20.66 9.05
N PHE A 167 7.86 19.42 9.41
CA PHE A 167 6.98 18.25 9.25
C PHE A 167 5.70 18.35 10.09
N MET A 168 5.78 18.88 11.32
CA MET A 168 4.59 19.15 12.12
C MET A 168 3.65 20.16 11.45
N ASN A 169 4.20 21.18 10.78
CA ASN A 169 3.42 22.16 10.02
C ASN A 169 2.82 21.57 8.73
N ILE A 170 3.56 20.69 8.06
CA ILE A 170 3.06 19.92 6.91
C ILE A 170 1.88 19.06 7.36
N GLU A 171 2.03 18.24 8.39
CA GLU A 171 0.97 17.37 8.91
C GLU A 171 -0.29 18.16 9.25
N LYS A 172 -0.12 19.26 10.00
CA LYS A 172 -1.23 20.15 10.35
C LYS A 172 -1.95 20.67 9.11
N THR A 173 -1.21 21.03 8.07
CA THR A 173 -1.79 21.49 6.80
C THR A 173 -2.56 20.36 6.12
N LEU A 174 -2.02 19.13 6.10
CA LEU A 174 -2.70 17.99 5.50
C LEU A 174 -4.01 17.65 6.20
N VAL A 175 -4.02 17.64 7.53
CA VAL A 175 -5.24 17.42 8.32
C VAL A 175 -6.27 18.51 8.06
N GLN A 176 -5.87 19.78 8.01
CA GLN A 176 -6.77 20.91 7.75
C GLN A 176 -7.41 20.90 6.36
N ASN A 177 -6.73 20.30 5.37
CA ASN A 177 -7.23 20.19 4.00
C ASN A 177 -7.85 18.83 3.69
N ASN A 178 -8.10 17.99 4.71
CA ASN A 178 -8.62 16.62 4.56
C ASN A 178 -7.74 15.72 3.66
N CYS A 179 -6.45 16.01 3.55
CA CYS A 179 -5.46 15.22 2.83
C CYS A 179 -4.83 14.13 3.70
N LEU A 180 -5.02 14.20 5.02
CA LEU A 180 -4.58 13.19 5.98
C LEU A 180 -5.64 13.04 7.08
N SER A 181 -6.15 11.83 7.28
CA SER A 181 -7.10 11.51 8.34
C SER A 181 -6.40 10.77 9.48
N ARG A 182 -6.67 11.17 10.72
CA ARG A 182 -6.22 10.45 11.91
C ARG A 182 -7.25 9.39 12.31
N PRO A 183 -6.84 8.16 12.61
CA PRO A 183 -7.79 7.09 12.93
C PRO A 183 -8.45 7.34 14.28
N THR A 184 -9.77 7.14 14.32
CA THR A 184 -10.57 6.99 15.54
C THR A 184 -10.85 5.51 15.74
N ILE A 185 -10.36 4.96 16.85
CA ILE A 185 -10.21 3.53 17.10
C ILE A 185 -11.15 3.09 18.22
N TYR A 186 -11.93 2.06 17.94
CA TYR A 186 -12.71 1.31 18.92
C TYR A 186 -12.06 -0.06 19.09
N LEU A 187 -11.65 -0.39 20.32
CA LEU A 187 -11.14 -1.72 20.66
C LEU A 187 -12.32 -2.61 21.04
N ILE A 188 -12.49 -3.76 20.39
CA ILE A 188 -13.56 -4.67 20.80
C ILE A 188 -13.29 -5.24 22.21
N PRO A 189 -14.33 -5.59 22.99
CA PRO A 189 -14.17 -6.09 24.36
C PRO A 189 -13.32 -7.35 24.50
N ASP A 190 -13.20 -8.14 23.43
CA ASP A 190 -12.51 -9.44 23.42
C ASP A 190 -10.98 -9.32 23.40
N ILE A 191 -10.42 -8.11 23.35
CA ILE A 191 -8.99 -7.88 23.43
C ILE A 191 -8.53 -7.94 24.89
N GLU A 192 -7.54 -8.80 25.18
CA GLU A 192 -6.93 -8.90 26.51
C GLU A 192 -6.47 -7.52 27.03
N LEU A 193 -6.76 -7.21 28.29
CA LEU A 193 -6.48 -5.91 28.92
C LEU A 193 -5.04 -5.43 28.73
N LYS A 194 -4.06 -6.33 28.85
CA LYS A 194 -2.64 -6.01 28.66
C LYS A 194 -2.35 -5.55 27.22
N LEU A 195 -2.89 -6.25 26.23
CA LEU A 195 -2.77 -5.87 24.83
C LEU A 195 -3.54 -4.57 24.56
N ALA A 196 -4.77 -4.44 25.08
CA ALA A 196 -5.58 -3.22 24.91
C ALA A 196 -4.85 -1.97 25.41
N ASN A 197 -4.21 -2.02 26.58
CA ASN A 197 -3.43 -0.90 27.10
C ASN A 197 -2.24 -0.56 26.20
N LYS A 198 -1.51 -1.56 25.71
CA LYS A 198 -0.41 -1.36 24.75
C LYS A 198 -0.92 -0.69 23.46
N LEU A 199 -2.04 -1.15 22.92
CA LEU A 199 -2.63 -0.57 21.70
C LEU A 199 -3.03 0.90 21.93
N LYS A 200 -3.67 1.22 23.07
CA LYS A 200 -4.05 2.60 23.42
C LYS A 200 -2.82 3.53 23.49
N ASP A 201 -1.72 3.06 24.06
CA ASP A 201 -0.48 3.83 24.16
C ASP A 201 0.13 4.11 22.78
N ILE A 202 0.16 3.10 21.90
CA ILE A 202 0.62 3.25 20.52
C ILE A 202 -0.26 4.26 19.79
N VAL A 203 -1.58 4.07 19.80
CA VAL A 203 -2.54 4.95 19.12
C VAL A 203 -2.35 6.41 19.53
N LYS A 204 -2.22 6.68 20.84
CA LYS A 204 -1.98 8.03 21.34
C LYS A 204 -0.65 8.61 20.86
N ARG A 205 0.42 7.81 20.82
CA ARG A 205 1.74 8.22 20.34
C ARG A 205 1.71 8.60 18.86
N HIS A 206 0.96 7.87 18.05
CA HIS A 206 0.77 8.12 16.61
C HIS A 206 -0.40 9.06 16.29
N GLN A 207 -0.84 9.84 17.29
CA GLN A 207 -1.86 10.89 17.14
C GLN A 207 -3.25 10.39 16.71
N GLY A 208 -3.52 9.09 16.85
CA GLY A 208 -4.86 8.54 16.73
C GLY A 208 -5.70 8.81 17.99
N THR A 209 -7.00 8.59 17.89
CA THR A 209 -7.96 8.77 19.00
C THR A 209 -8.58 7.44 19.36
N VAL A 210 -8.68 7.12 20.65
CA VAL A 210 -9.43 5.96 21.13
C VAL A 210 -10.82 6.41 21.57
N THR A 211 -11.85 5.67 21.21
CA THR A 211 -13.24 5.93 21.62
C THR A 211 -13.89 4.65 22.15
N ASP A 212 -14.77 4.78 23.13
CA ASP A 212 -15.64 3.70 23.59
C ASP A 212 -16.96 3.65 22.78
N GLU A 213 -17.19 4.63 21.90
CA GLU A 213 -18.39 4.71 21.07
C GLU A 213 -18.16 4.05 19.69
N LYS A 214 -18.55 2.78 19.56
CA LYS A 214 -18.39 1.98 18.33
C LYS A 214 -18.87 2.69 17.05
N ALA A 215 -19.96 3.46 17.14
CA ALA A 215 -20.56 4.18 16.01
C ALA A 215 -19.76 5.40 15.53
N LYS A 216 -18.90 5.98 16.37
CA LYS A 216 -18.03 7.12 16.01
C LYS A 216 -16.66 6.69 15.50
N ALA A 217 -16.33 5.40 15.63
CA ALA A 217 -15.04 4.88 15.24
C ALA A 217 -14.92 4.72 13.73
N THR A 218 -13.74 5.07 13.22
CA THR A 218 -13.32 4.77 11.84
C THR A 218 -12.76 3.36 11.70
N HIS A 219 -12.25 2.79 12.81
CA HIS A 219 -11.60 1.48 12.87
C HIS A 219 -12.12 0.69 14.07
N HIS A 220 -12.53 -0.55 13.84
CA HIS A 220 -12.83 -1.53 14.88
C HIS A 220 -11.67 -2.51 14.94
N ILE A 221 -11.02 -2.59 16.09
CA ILE A 221 -9.83 -3.40 16.28
C ILE A 221 -10.21 -4.71 16.94
N TYR A 222 -9.87 -5.80 16.26
CA TYR A 222 -10.08 -7.17 16.70
C TYR A 222 -8.79 -7.78 17.27
N PRO A 223 -8.86 -8.81 18.12
CA PRO A 223 -7.69 -9.59 18.54
C PRO A 223 -6.88 -10.09 17.34
N ASN A 224 -5.60 -10.37 17.56
CA ASN A 224 -4.80 -11.04 16.54
C ASN A 224 -5.39 -12.43 16.25
N PRO A 225 -5.55 -12.80 14.97
CA PRO A 225 -5.93 -14.14 14.58
C PRO A 225 -4.95 -15.18 15.12
N THR A 226 -5.45 -16.35 15.52
CA THR A 226 -4.62 -17.46 16.05
C THR A 226 -3.66 -18.02 14.99
N SER A 227 -4.04 -17.91 13.71
CA SER A 227 -3.20 -18.24 12.56
C SER A 227 -3.22 -17.07 11.58
N LEU A 228 -2.05 -16.51 11.32
CA LEU A 228 -1.82 -15.61 10.20
C LEU A 228 -1.04 -16.37 9.13
N ASP A 229 -1.37 -16.11 7.87
CA ASP A 229 -0.52 -16.53 6.77
C ASP A 229 0.66 -15.55 6.71
N ASP A 230 1.85 -16.05 7.08
CA ASP A 230 3.09 -15.29 7.11
C ASP A 230 3.83 -15.35 5.75
N ASP A 231 3.19 -15.92 4.72
CA ASP A 231 3.77 -15.98 3.38
C ASP A 231 3.93 -14.58 2.79
N GLU A 232 5.09 -14.34 2.18
CA GLU A 232 5.37 -13.08 1.52
C GLU A 232 4.54 -12.98 0.24
N TRP A 233 3.70 -11.95 0.18
CA TRP A 233 2.88 -11.65 -0.98
C TRP A 233 2.99 -10.18 -1.35
N LEU A 234 2.68 -9.89 -2.60
CA LEU A 234 2.62 -8.54 -3.14
C LEU A 234 1.34 -8.31 -3.96
N ARG A 235 1.02 -7.04 -4.20
CA ARG A 235 -0.07 -6.61 -5.09
C ARG A 235 0.33 -5.42 -5.96
N PRO A 236 0.00 -5.39 -7.26
CA PRO A 236 0.26 -4.23 -8.13
C PRO A 236 -0.64 -3.05 -7.78
N VAL A 237 -0.06 -1.89 -7.45
CA VAL A 237 -0.83 -0.70 -7.03
C VAL A 237 -0.77 0.46 -8.01
N MET A 238 0.23 0.48 -8.91
CA MET A 238 0.32 1.51 -9.95
C MET A 238 1.12 0.99 -11.13
N LYS A 239 0.66 1.26 -12.36
CA LYS A 239 1.45 1.05 -13.57
C LYS A 239 1.93 2.38 -14.13
N LYS A 240 3.20 2.45 -14.48
CA LYS A 240 3.81 3.58 -15.17
C LYS A 240 4.79 3.07 -16.21
N ASP A 241 4.45 3.27 -17.48
CA ASP A 241 5.22 2.80 -18.63
C ASP A 241 5.54 1.28 -18.54
N LYS A 242 6.84 0.95 -18.52
CA LYS A 242 7.35 -0.42 -18.38
C LYS A 242 7.61 -0.80 -16.93
N GLN A 243 7.11 -0.03 -15.97
CA GLN A 243 7.26 -0.30 -14.55
C GLN A 243 5.91 -0.44 -13.85
N VAL A 244 5.90 -1.24 -12.80
CA VAL A 244 4.77 -1.43 -11.90
C VAL A 244 5.27 -1.19 -10.49
N LEU A 245 4.58 -0.32 -9.75
CA LEU A 245 4.75 -0.21 -8.31
C LEU A 245 3.98 -1.35 -7.67
N VAL A 246 4.68 -2.15 -6.88
CA VAL A 246 4.09 -3.23 -6.09
C VAL A 246 4.13 -2.88 -4.61
N HIS A 247 3.02 -3.18 -3.95
CA HIS A 247 2.88 -3.11 -2.51
C HIS A 247 3.17 -4.46 -1.88
N TRP A 248 3.87 -4.45 -0.74
CA TRP A 248 4.26 -5.65 0.01
C TRP A 248 3.36 -5.81 1.22
N GLY A 249 2.70 -6.97 1.33
CA GLY A 249 1.76 -7.22 2.41
C GLY A 249 2.34 -7.02 3.80
N PHE A 250 1.61 -6.30 4.65
CA PHE A 250 2.00 -5.95 6.02
C PHE A 250 3.19 -4.97 6.12
N TYR A 251 3.55 -4.30 5.03
CA TYR A 251 4.49 -3.18 5.02
C TYR A 251 3.73 -1.89 4.70
N PRO A 252 4.20 -0.71 5.12
CA PRO A 252 3.57 0.54 4.70
C PRO A 252 4.03 0.93 3.29
N ASP A 253 3.30 1.85 2.66
CA ASP A 253 3.53 2.34 1.28
C ASP A 253 4.99 2.78 1.02
N SER A 254 5.71 3.22 2.05
CA SER A 254 7.12 3.63 1.91
C SER A 254 8.06 2.49 1.48
N TYR A 255 7.66 1.23 1.65
CA TYR A 255 8.42 0.04 1.25
C TYR A 255 8.04 -0.50 -0.14
N ASP A 256 7.06 0.11 -0.80
CA ASP A 256 6.65 -0.28 -2.15
C ASP A 256 7.83 -0.24 -3.12
N THR A 257 7.88 -1.20 -4.04
CA THR A 257 8.99 -1.37 -4.98
C THR A 257 8.53 -1.16 -6.42
N TRP A 258 9.29 -0.39 -7.20
CA TRP A 258 9.13 -0.39 -8.65
C TRP A 258 9.82 -1.60 -9.26
N ILE A 259 9.06 -2.43 -9.98
CA ILE A 259 9.56 -3.60 -10.74
C ILE A 259 9.24 -3.43 -12.23
N HIS A 260 9.90 -4.21 -13.09
CA HIS A 260 9.58 -4.14 -14.51
C HIS A 260 8.23 -4.81 -14.77
N ALA A 261 7.45 -4.27 -15.71
CA ALA A 261 6.09 -4.75 -16.00
C ALA A 261 6.06 -6.18 -16.57
N THR A 262 7.19 -6.71 -17.05
CA THR A 262 7.30 -8.12 -17.47
C THR A 262 7.55 -9.07 -16.30
N ASP A 263 7.91 -8.54 -15.14
CA ASP A 263 8.23 -9.34 -13.95
C ASP A 263 6.95 -9.69 -13.17
N ILE A 264 5.79 -9.19 -13.60
CA ILE A 264 4.51 -9.41 -12.96
C ILE A 264 3.37 -9.44 -13.98
N GLU A 265 2.68 -10.57 -14.07
CA GLU A 265 1.48 -10.72 -14.89
C GLU A 265 0.22 -10.58 -14.02
N ALA A 266 -0.05 -9.34 -13.59
CA ALA A 266 -1.25 -9.02 -12.84
C ALA A 266 -1.78 -7.62 -13.17
N GLU A 267 -3.10 -7.47 -13.06
CA GLU A 267 -3.76 -6.19 -13.27
C GLU A 267 -3.46 -5.22 -12.12
N ILE A 268 -3.48 -3.93 -12.43
CA ILE A 268 -3.40 -2.91 -11.38
C ILE A 268 -4.70 -2.94 -10.60
N GLU A 269 -4.57 -3.05 -9.30
CA GLU A 269 -5.70 -3.10 -8.41
C GLU A 269 -6.52 -1.79 -8.45
N ASP A 270 -7.84 -1.92 -8.35
CA ASP A 270 -8.71 -0.77 -8.20
C ASP A 270 -8.41 -0.01 -6.90
N ALA A 271 -8.62 1.31 -6.92
CA ALA A 271 -8.44 2.16 -5.76
C ALA A 271 -9.15 1.59 -4.51
N PRO A 272 -8.60 1.83 -3.30
CA PRO A 272 -9.24 1.48 -2.02
C PRO A 272 -10.74 1.75 -2.03
N ILE A 273 -11.54 0.71 -1.79
CA ILE A 273 -12.98 0.87 -1.58
C ILE A 273 -13.11 1.63 -0.25
N PRO A 274 -13.79 2.79 -0.21
CA PRO A 274 -13.96 3.54 1.03
C PRO A 274 -14.99 2.84 1.93
N GLU A 275 -14.63 1.70 2.50
CA GLU A 275 -15.40 1.04 3.54
C GLU A 275 -15.14 1.72 4.89
N LYS A 276 -16.22 2.05 5.59
CA LYS A 276 -16.16 2.51 6.98
C LYS A 276 -17.28 1.87 7.78
N PRO A 277 -17.00 1.42 9.01
CA PRO A 277 -15.68 1.38 9.66
C PRO A 277 -14.82 0.20 9.18
N TRP A 278 -13.50 0.40 9.09
CA TRP A 278 -12.56 -0.69 8.84
C TRP A 278 -12.59 -1.69 10.00
N LYS A 279 -12.66 -2.99 9.69
CA LYS A 279 -12.57 -4.08 10.69
C LYS A 279 -11.22 -4.75 10.51
N VAL A 280 -10.26 -4.41 11.38
CA VAL A 280 -8.87 -4.88 11.27
C VAL A 280 -8.38 -5.53 12.55
N HIS A 281 -7.41 -6.43 12.47
CA HIS A 281 -6.81 -7.02 13.67
C HIS A 281 -5.72 -6.13 14.30
N ALA A 282 -5.42 -6.40 15.56
CA ALA A 282 -4.52 -5.61 16.40
C ALA A 282 -3.11 -5.40 15.82
N LYS A 283 -2.64 -6.32 14.96
CA LYS A 283 -1.34 -6.21 14.27
C LYS A 283 -1.23 -4.94 13.43
N TRP A 284 -2.32 -4.37 12.92
CA TRP A 284 -2.31 -3.10 12.18
C TRP A 284 -1.70 -1.96 13.01
N ILE A 285 -2.09 -1.88 14.30
CA ILE A 285 -1.52 -0.91 15.25
C ILE A 285 -0.11 -1.33 15.68
N LEU A 286 0.13 -2.62 15.91
CA LEU A 286 1.46 -3.10 16.33
C LEU A 286 2.52 -2.85 15.25
N ASP A 287 2.18 -3.01 13.98
CA ASP A 287 3.08 -2.73 12.87
C ASP A 287 3.24 -1.23 12.64
N THR A 288 2.20 -0.42 12.90
CA THR A 288 2.32 1.04 12.94
C THR A 288 3.43 1.48 13.92
N ASP A 289 3.51 0.84 15.09
CA ASP A 289 4.57 1.08 16.08
C ASP A 289 5.97 0.70 15.57
N ILE A 290 6.05 -0.40 14.80
CA ILE A 290 7.32 -0.91 14.26
C ILE A 290 7.85 -0.01 13.13
N PHE A 291 7.00 0.37 12.19
CA PHE A 291 7.40 1.15 11.01
C PHE A 291 7.35 2.66 11.23
N ASN A 292 6.72 3.10 12.33
CA ASN A 292 6.40 4.49 12.62
C ASN A 292 5.65 5.18 11.46
N GLU A 293 4.74 4.45 10.83
CA GLU A 293 3.89 4.87 9.71
C GLU A 293 2.55 4.14 9.84
N TRP A 294 1.42 4.81 9.60
CA TRP A 294 0.12 4.13 9.61
C TRP A 294 0.05 3.13 8.45
N MET A 295 -0.34 1.89 8.78
CA MET A 295 -0.36 0.77 7.83
C MET A 295 -1.60 0.81 6.93
N ASN A 296 -1.57 0.07 5.80
CA ASN A 296 -2.74 -0.08 4.95
C ASN A 296 -3.75 -1.06 5.55
N GLU A 297 -4.99 -0.62 5.70
CA GLU A 297 -6.04 -1.37 6.38
C GLU A 297 -6.37 -2.69 5.68
N GLU A 298 -6.34 -2.71 4.35
CA GLU A 298 -6.65 -3.84 3.45
C GLU A 298 -5.79 -5.09 3.70
N ASP A 299 -4.63 -4.92 4.34
CA ASP A 299 -3.72 -6.02 4.66
C ASP A 299 -4.17 -6.77 5.92
N TYR A 300 -4.93 -6.12 6.80
CA TYR A 300 -5.23 -6.56 8.17
C TYR A 300 -6.71 -6.85 8.40
N GLU A 301 -7.51 -6.95 7.35
CA GLU A 301 -8.96 -7.07 7.47
C GLU A 301 -9.40 -8.40 8.10
N VAL A 302 -10.48 -8.32 8.87
CA VAL A 302 -11.13 -9.48 9.46
C VAL A 302 -12.64 -9.45 9.24
N ASP A 303 -13.23 -10.64 9.12
CA ASP A 303 -14.69 -10.78 9.15
C ASP A 303 -15.27 -10.63 10.57
N GLU A 304 -16.59 -10.72 10.69
CA GLU A 304 -17.28 -10.66 11.99
C GLU A 304 -16.95 -11.84 12.91
N ASN A 305 -16.44 -12.93 12.34
CA ASN A 305 -15.96 -14.12 13.06
C ASN A 305 -14.48 -14.02 13.44
N LYS A 306 -13.86 -12.83 13.28
CA LYS A 306 -12.45 -12.55 13.59
C LYS A 306 -11.46 -13.31 12.71
N LYS A 307 -11.90 -13.82 11.57
CA LYS A 307 -11.04 -14.52 10.62
C LYS A 307 -10.42 -13.52 9.64
N PRO A 308 -9.12 -13.65 9.32
CA PRO A 308 -8.51 -12.86 8.25
C PRO A 308 -9.32 -12.98 6.96
N VAL A 309 -9.57 -11.85 6.32
CA VAL A 309 -10.12 -11.79 4.97
C VAL A 309 -9.21 -10.96 4.09
N SER A 310 -9.21 -11.26 2.79
CA SER A 310 -8.55 -10.41 1.82
C SER A 310 -9.46 -10.24 0.62
N PHE A 311 -9.83 -8.99 0.36
CA PHE A 311 -10.58 -8.62 -0.83
C PHE A 311 -9.65 -8.25 -2.00
N ARG A 312 -8.36 -8.06 -1.70
CA ARG A 312 -7.35 -7.65 -2.67
C ARG A 312 -6.57 -8.85 -3.18
N GLN A 313 -6.09 -8.74 -4.41
CA GLN A 313 -5.29 -9.80 -5.02
C GLN A 313 -3.99 -9.97 -4.22
N ARG A 314 -3.66 -11.20 -3.83
CA ARG A 314 -2.37 -11.55 -3.20
C ARG A 314 -1.59 -12.45 -4.12
N ILE A 315 -0.48 -11.96 -4.64
CA ILE A 315 0.44 -12.74 -5.47
C ILE A 315 1.53 -13.27 -4.56
N SER A 316 1.55 -14.58 -4.35
CA SER A 316 2.56 -15.23 -3.52
C SER A 316 3.93 -15.21 -4.20
N MET A 317 4.97 -14.98 -3.42
CA MET A 317 6.36 -15.05 -3.88
C MET A 317 6.91 -16.49 -3.93
N LYS A 318 6.17 -17.46 -3.39
CA LYS A 318 6.55 -18.87 -3.52
C LYS A 318 6.16 -19.36 -4.92
N ASN A 319 7.08 -20.04 -5.59
CA ASN A 319 6.79 -20.87 -6.76
C ASN A 319 5.87 -22.04 -6.32
N GLU A 320 4.59 -21.77 -6.16
CA GLU A 320 3.59 -22.82 -6.09
C GLU A 320 2.69 -22.72 -7.32
N GLU A 321 2.63 -23.84 -8.04
CA GLU A 321 1.68 -24.07 -9.12
C GLU A 321 0.28 -23.59 -8.71
N PRO A 322 -0.49 -22.96 -9.61
CA PRO A 322 -1.76 -22.34 -9.26
C PRO A 322 -2.72 -23.39 -8.69
N VAL A 323 -2.88 -23.37 -7.37
CA VAL A 323 -3.93 -24.11 -6.68
C VAL A 323 -5.25 -23.52 -7.15
N ARG A 324 -5.92 -24.26 -8.04
CA ARG A 324 -7.26 -23.97 -8.53
C ARG A 324 -8.15 -23.57 -7.35
N SER A 325 -8.80 -22.41 -7.49
CA SER A 325 -9.93 -21.98 -6.69
C SER A 325 -10.86 -23.16 -6.38
N PRO A 326 -11.42 -23.29 -5.16
CA PRO A 326 -12.34 -24.38 -4.86
C PRO A 326 -13.63 -24.20 -5.67
N GLU A 327 -13.68 -24.87 -6.82
CA GLU A 327 -14.88 -24.98 -7.63
C GLU A 327 -16.00 -25.61 -6.81
N ARG A 328 -17.19 -25.04 -7.02
CA ARG A 328 -18.44 -25.41 -6.39
C ARG A 328 -18.64 -26.92 -6.41
N ARG A 329 -19.03 -27.44 -5.24
CA ARG A 329 -19.56 -28.79 -5.05
C ARG A 329 -20.56 -29.15 -6.14
N ASP A 330 -20.17 -30.04 -7.05
CA ASP A 330 -21.11 -30.95 -7.67
C ASP A 330 -20.92 -32.35 -7.08
N ARG A 331 -22.02 -32.83 -6.51
CA ARG A 331 -22.19 -34.06 -5.74
C ARG A 331 -22.60 -35.18 -6.70
N LYS A 332 -22.14 -36.40 -6.39
CA LYS A 332 -22.47 -37.76 -6.93
C LYS A 332 -21.55 -38.25 -8.06
N ALA A 333 -21.06 -39.49 -8.07
CA ALA A 333 -21.26 -40.65 -7.20
C ALA A 333 -20.05 -41.59 -7.25
N ALA A 334 -19.93 -42.40 -6.20
CA ALA A 334 -18.89 -43.39 -5.97
C ALA A 334 -18.92 -44.58 -6.95
N ALA A 335 -17.74 -45.11 -7.30
CA ALA A 335 -17.47 -46.55 -7.33
C ALA A 335 -15.98 -46.85 -7.55
N SER A 336 -15.41 -47.52 -6.55
CA SER A 336 -14.13 -48.25 -6.50
C SER A 336 -13.90 -49.23 -7.66
N THR A 337 -12.70 -49.32 -8.26
CA THR A 337 -11.72 -50.46 -8.18
C THR A 337 -10.65 -50.38 -9.31
N ARG A 338 -9.37 -50.61 -8.96
CA ARG A 338 -8.24 -50.87 -9.87
C ARG A 338 -8.30 -52.31 -10.42
N LYS A 339 -8.07 -52.52 -11.73
CA LYS A 339 -7.00 -53.41 -12.31
C LYS A 339 -7.15 -53.69 -13.84
N ARG A 340 -6.02 -53.51 -14.54
CA ARG A 340 -5.40 -54.29 -15.64
C ARG A 340 -5.98 -54.28 -17.09
N LYS A 341 -5.06 -53.89 -17.99
CA LYS A 341 -4.81 -54.20 -19.42
C LYS A 341 -5.60 -55.36 -20.06
N HIS A 342 -6.16 -55.15 -21.26
CA HIS A 342 -5.76 -55.75 -22.57
C HIS A 342 -6.88 -55.49 -23.61
N SER A 343 -6.55 -55.01 -24.81
CA SER A 343 -7.41 -55.04 -26.00
C SER A 343 -7.25 -56.36 -26.76
N PRO A 344 -8.29 -56.87 -27.45
CA PRO A 344 -8.08 -57.14 -28.88
C PRO A 344 -9.32 -56.94 -29.80
N SER A 345 -9.01 -56.86 -31.10
CA SER A 345 -9.79 -56.56 -32.31
C SER A 345 -10.82 -57.65 -32.77
N PRO A 346 -11.62 -57.41 -33.85
CA PRO A 346 -12.95 -58.02 -34.16
C PRO A 346 -12.91 -59.19 -35.18
N PRO A 347 -14.05 -59.86 -35.49
CA PRO A 347 -14.56 -59.95 -36.89
C PRO A 347 -16.11 -60.21 -37.00
N PRO A 348 -16.71 -60.66 -38.14
CA PRO A 348 -17.05 -59.91 -39.37
C PRO A 348 -18.54 -60.05 -39.82
N THR A 349 -18.94 -59.28 -40.84
CA THR A 349 -20.25 -59.23 -41.53
C THR A 349 -20.57 -60.45 -42.43
N PRO A 350 -21.85 -60.62 -42.85
CA PRO A 350 -22.15 -60.62 -44.29
C PRO A 350 -23.36 -59.76 -44.75
N VAL A 351 -23.14 -58.99 -45.83
CA VAL A 351 -23.92 -58.81 -47.11
C VAL A 351 -25.42 -59.15 -47.13
N GLU A 352 -26.35 -58.49 -47.85
CA GLU A 352 -26.45 -57.35 -48.79
C GLU A 352 -27.98 -57.14 -48.95
N SER A 353 -28.59 -55.97 -49.23
CA SER A 353 -28.78 -55.47 -50.60
C SER A 353 -29.74 -54.26 -50.67
N ARG A 354 -29.24 -53.17 -51.29
CA ARG A 354 -29.85 -52.28 -52.32
C ARG A 354 -31.36 -51.93 -52.32
N LYS A 355 -31.68 -50.62 -52.19
CA LYS A 355 -32.15 -49.69 -53.26
C LYS A 355 -32.53 -48.32 -52.65
N LYS A 356 -31.78 -47.23 -52.91
CA LYS A 356 -32.08 -46.14 -53.88
C LYS A 356 -33.57 -45.71 -53.98
N THR A 357 -33.89 -44.48 -53.56
CA THR A 357 -34.12 -43.23 -54.35
C THR A 357 -35.32 -42.41 -53.85
N GLY A 358 -35.13 -41.09 -53.69
CA GLY A 358 -36.05 -40.10 -54.27
C GLY A 358 -37.06 -39.37 -53.37
N LYS A 359 -36.67 -38.14 -52.96
CA LYS A 359 -37.39 -36.85 -53.00
C LYS A 359 -38.89 -36.70 -52.58
N LYS A 360 -39.06 -35.68 -51.71
CA LYS A 360 -40.05 -34.56 -51.67
C LYS A 360 -41.42 -34.72 -50.97
N GLY A 361 -41.79 -33.64 -50.26
CA GLY A 361 -43.16 -33.25 -49.86
C GLY A 361 -43.46 -33.54 -48.39
N GLN A 362 -43.23 -32.65 -47.42
CA GLN A 362 -44.01 -31.45 -47.06
C GLN A 362 -45.48 -31.76 -46.68
N ILE A 363 -45.86 -31.44 -45.43
CA ILE A 363 -47.09 -30.71 -44.98
C ILE A 363 -47.39 -31.02 -43.49
N SER A 364 -47.14 -29.99 -42.68
CA SER A 364 -47.88 -29.40 -41.56
C SER A 364 -48.70 -30.23 -40.55
N LEU A 365 -48.45 -29.91 -39.27
CA LEU A 365 -49.41 -29.46 -38.23
C LEU A 365 -50.78 -30.14 -38.16
N THR A 366 -51.22 -30.48 -36.95
CA THR A 366 -52.20 -29.66 -36.21
C THR A 366 -52.53 -30.28 -34.84
N VAL A 367 -52.23 -29.48 -33.82
CA VAL A 367 -52.89 -29.47 -32.51
C VAL A 367 -54.35 -29.08 -32.71
N ARG A 368 -55.32 -29.78 -32.10
CA ARG A 368 -56.52 -29.07 -31.64
C ARG A 368 -57.22 -29.72 -30.46
N LEU A 369 -57.18 -28.97 -29.37
CA LEU A 369 -58.21 -28.96 -28.34
C LEU A 369 -59.59 -28.65 -28.95
N ARG A 370 -60.54 -29.50 -28.58
CA ARG A 370 -61.91 -29.24 -28.10
C ARG A 370 -62.58 -27.89 -28.40
N ILE A 371 -63.75 -28.04 -29.05
CA ILE A 371 -65.09 -27.53 -28.70
C ILE A 371 -65.48 -26.11 -29.22
N CYS A 372 -66.50 -26.12 -30.10
CA CYS A 372 -67.36 -25.03 -30.62
C CYS A 372 -68.35 -24.53 -29.52
N PRO A 373 -69.36 -23.65 -29.76
CA PRO A 373 -69.84 -23.06 -31.02
C PRO A 373 -70.26 -21.58 -30.95
N TYR A 374 -70.39 -20.93 -32.12
CA TYR A 374 -71.61 -20.29 -32.65
C TYR A 374 -71.34 -19.83 -34.08
#